data_AF-A0A085GP01-F1
#
_entry.id   AF-A0A085GP01-F1
#
_cell.length_a   1.000
_cell.length_b   1.000
_cell.length_c   1.000
_cell.angle_alpha   90.00
_cell.angle_beta   90.00
_cell.angle_gamma   90.00
#
_symmetry.space_group_name_H-M   'P 1'
#
loop_
_entity.id
_entity.type
_entity.pdbx_description
1 polymer ?
#
loop_
_entity_poly.entity_id
_entity_poly.type
_entity_poly.pdbx_seq_one_letter_code
_entity_poly.pdbx_strand_id
1 'polypeptide(L)'
;MDKDKVLDELKHIETSRAIKLPSAYKKFLSEEIQDKEVYEIKNKQGDSVYIFNYLDVVERNETYTIHDVEPDYFLIGQDGDLGYFICIKDSSDKIYSLDLGALGSLDMDEEAKDLYDLRA
;
A
#
# COMPACT_ATOMS: atom_id res chain seq x y z
N MET A 1 4.53 -17.32 6.50
CA MET A 1 5.23 -17.62 5.22
C MET A 1 6.71 -17.25 5.29
N ASP A 2 7.56 -17.78 4.39
CA ASP A 2 8.97 -17.35 4.26
C ASP A 2 9.07 -15.93 3.67
N LYS A 3 9.92 -15.09 4.28
CA LYS A 3 10.24 -13.73 3.81
C LYS A 3 10.66 -13.72 2.35
N ASP A 4 11.50 -14.67 1.94
CA ASP A 4 12.04 -14.71 0.58
C ASP A 4 10.94 -14.97 -0.45
N LYS A 5 9.96 -15.81 -0.09
CA LYS A 5 8.78 -16.05 -0.93
C LYS A 5 7.96 -14.77 -1.13
N VAL A 6 7.71 -14.00 -0.06
CA VAL A 6 6.99 -12.72 -0.18
C VAL A 6 7.75 -11.76 -1.08
N LEU A 7 9.08 -11.68 -0.94
CA LEU A 7 9.90 -10.81 -1.79
C LEU A 7 9.87 -11.22 -3.26
N ASP A 8 9.83 -12.52 -3.56
CA ASP A 8 9.74 -13.01 -4.93
C ASP A 8 8.37 -12.71 -5.56
N GLU A 9 7.29 -12.82 -4.80
CA GLU A 9 5.95 -12.43 -5.24
C GLU A 9 5.86 -10.92 -5.51
N LEU A 10 6.46 -10.09 -4.63
CA LEU A 10 6.53 -8.64 -4.86
C LEU A 10 7.34 -8.30 -6.11
N LYS A 11 8.42 -9.01 -6.42
CA LYS A 11 9.15 -8.84 -7.69
C LYS A 11 8.29 -9.23 -8.90
N HIS A 12 7.46 -10.27 -8.76
CA HIS A 12 6.53 -10.67 -9.81
C HIS A 12 5.47 -9.58 -10.05
N ILE A 13 4.95 -8.95 -9.00
CA ILE A 13 4.04 -7.79 -9.09
C ILE A 13 4.73 -6.62 -9.79
N GLU A 14 5.95 -6.25 -9.38
CA GLU A 14 6.74 -5.18 -10.02
C GLU A 14 6.92 -5.44 -11.53
N THR A 15 7.25 -6.68 -11.90
CA THR A 15 7.49 -7.07 -13.30
C THR A 15 6.20 -7.10 -14.12
N SER A 16 5.14 -7.72 -13.61
CA SER A 16 3.87 -7.90 -14.32
C SER A 16 3.14 -6.58 -14.58
N ARG A 17 3.30 -5.60 -13.69
CA ARG A 17 2.65 -4.29 -13.78
C ARG A 17 3.58 -3.18 -14.27
N ALA A 18 4.86 -3.48 -14.51
CA ALA A 18 5.89 -2.49 -14.83
C ALA A 18 5.96 -1.33 -13.82
N ILE A 19 5.80 -1.65 -12.54
CA ILE A 19 5.88 -0.70 -11.41
C ILE A 19 7.12 -0.96 -10.56
N LYS A 20 7.45 -0.01 -9.69
CA LYS A 20 8.52 -0.18 -8.70
C LYS A 20 7.99 0.13 -7.31
N LEU A 21 8.00 -0.89 -6.46
CA LEU A 21 7.54 -0.79 -5.08
C LEU A 21 8.66 -0.25 -4.18
N PRO A 22 8.32 0.65 -3.23
CA PRO A 22 9.27 1.21 -2.28
C PRO A 22 9.95 0.15 -1.40
N SER A 23 11.15 0.46 -0.93
CA SER A 23 12.00 -0.52 -0.24
C SER A 23 11.50 -0.85 1.16
N ALA A 24 11.06 0.15 1.92
CA ALA A 24 10.48 -0.01 3.24
C ALA A 24 9.14 -0.74 3.16
N TYR A 25 8.34 -0.46 2.13
CA TYR A 25 7.10 -1.19 1.87
C TYR A 25 7.35 -2.70 1.67
N LYS A 26 8.28 -3.07 0.78
CA LYS A 26 8.64 -4.49 0.55
C LYS A 26 9.17 -5.17 1.82
N LYS A 27 9.97 -4.44 2.60
CA LYS A 27 10.46 -4.93 3.89
C LYS A 27 9.32 -5.17 4.87
N PHE A 28 8.39 -4.22 4.99
CA PHE A 28 7.23 -4.32 5.87
C PHE A 28 6.35 -5.52 5.51
N LEU A 29 6.03 -5.71 4.22
CA LEU A 29 5.24 -6.84 3.77
C LEU A 29 5.92 -8.18 4.04
N SER A 30 7.23 -8.27 3.80
CA SER A 30 7.97 -9.54 3.93
C SER A 30 8.33 -9.91 5.38
N GLU A 31 8.50 -8.93 6.27
CA GLU A 31 8.91 -9.15 7.66
C GLU A 31 7.74 -9.12 8.64
N GLU A 32 6.76 -8.23 8.44
CA GLU A 32 5.70 -7.97 9.42
C GLU A 32 4.36 -8.62 9.05
N ILE A 33 3.94 -8.48 7.79
CA ILE A 33 2.62 -8.93 7.31
C ILE A 33 2.66 -10.39 6.86
N GLN A 34 3.59 -10.74 5.98
CA GLN A 34 3.71 -12.06 5.37
C GLN A 34 2.40 -12.52 4.68
N ASP A 35 1.81 -13.61 5.17
CA ASP A 35 0.56 -14.24 4.72
C ASP A 35 -0.62 -13.98 5.68
N LYS A 36 -0.51 -12.99 6.57
CA LYS A 36 -1.62 -12.64 7.45
C LYS A 36 -2.78 -12.09 6.62
N GLU A 37 -3.95 -12.68 6.84
CA GLU A 37 -5.21 -12.27 6.20
C GLU A 37 -5.62 -10.84 6.61
N VAL A 38 -5.36 -10.47 7.86
CA VAL A 38 -5.60 -9.11 8.38
C VAL A 38 -4.35 -8.62 9.11
N TYR A 39 -3.88 -7.44 8.73
CA TYR A 39 -2.82 -6.74 9.44
C TYR A 39 -3.27 -5.33 9.79
N GLU A 40 -3.69 -5.16 11.03
CA GLU A 40 -4.11 -3.87 11.57
C GLU A 40 -2.92 -3.15 12.20
N ILE A 41 -2.73 -1.88 11.84
CA ILE A 41 -1.86 -0.95 12.56
C ILE A 41 -2.70 0.17 13.17
N LYS A 42 -2.13 0.81 14.19
CA LYS A 42 -2.67 2.07 14.71
C LYS A 42 -1.87 3.23 14.13
N ASN A 43 -2.56 4.20 13.56
CA ASN A 43 -1.92 5.45 13.12
C ASN A 43 -1.64 6.36 14.34
N LYS A 44 -0.98 7.49 14.11
CA LYS A 44 -0.63 8.49 15.16
C LYS A 44 -1.86 9.09 15.85
N GLN A 45 -3.01 9.05 15.19
CA GLN A 45 -4.30 9.54 15.67
C GLN A 45 -5.05 8.47 16.49
N GLY A 46 -4.60 7.20 16.45
CA GLY A 46 -5.22 6.07 17.16
C GLY A 46 -6.24 5.28 16.32
N ASP A 47 -6.43 5.66 15.06
CA ASP A 47 -7.34 5.00 14.13
C ASP A 47 -6.72 3.68 13.62
N SER A 48 -7.60 2.75 13.24
CA SER A 48 -7.20 1.44 12.72
C SER A 48 -6.98 1.52 11.22
N VAL A 49 -5.78 1.18 10.76
CA VAL A 49 -5.49 1.05 9.33
C VAL A 49 -5.22 -0.40 9.01
N TYR A 50 -5.96 -0.94 8.04
CA TYR A 50 -5.82 -2.32 7.59
C TYR A 50 -4.91 -2.37 6.36
N ILE A 51 -3.70 -2.89 6.55
CA ILE A 51 -2.71 -3.03 5.47
C ILE A 51 -2.90 -4.38 4.76
N PHE A 52 -2.93 -4.34 3.43
CA PHE A 52 -3.09 -5.53 2.60
C PHE A 52 -1.80 -6.35 2.56
N ASN A 53 -1.96 -7.67 2.55
CA ASN A 53 -0.86 -8.56 2.21
C ASN A 53 -0.60 -8.54 0.68
N TYR A 54 0.45 -9.23 0.25
CA TYR A 54 0.83 -9.29 -1.16
C TYR A 54 -0.19 -10.02 -2.06
N LEU A 55 -1.09 -10.85 -1.52
CA LEU A 55 -2.17 -11.50 -2.27
C LEU A 55 -3.28 -10.50 -2.57
N ASP A 56 -3.73 -9.79 -1.53
CA ASP A 56 -4.91 -8.92 -1.60
C ASP A 56 -4.61 -7.58 -2.28
N VAL A 57 -3.38 -7.06 -2.13
CA VAL A 57 -3.02 -5.73 -2.63
C VAL A 57 -3.27 -5.60 -4.15
N VAL A 58 -3.05 -6.68 -4.89
CA VAL A 58 -3.26 -6.73 -6.34
C VAL A 58 -4.75 -6.63 -6.67
N GLU A 59 -5.57 -7.48 -6.07
CA GLU A 59 -7.03 -7.52 -6.29
C GLU A 59 -7.68 -6.19 -5.91
N ARG A 60 -7.22 -5.57 -4.82
CA ARG A 60 -7.75 -4.28 -4.37
C ARG A 60 -7.46 -3.17 -5.37
N ASN A 61 -6.24 -3.09 -5.91
CA ASN A 61 -5.92 -2.08 -6.93
C ASN A 61 -6.72 -2.28 -8.23
N GLU A 62 -7.00 -3.52 -8.62
CA GLU A 62 -7.86 -3.82 -9.77
C GLU A 62 -9.32 -3.43 -9.51
N THR A 63 -9.85 -3.75 -8.33
CA THR A 63 -11.23 -3.45 -7.92
C THR A 63 -11.54 -1.95 -7.95
N TYR A 64 -10.61 -1.13 -7.47
CA TYR A 64 -10.75 0.33 -7.45
C TYR A 64 -10.20 1.01 -8.71
N THR A 65 -9.72 0.25 -9.70
CA THR A 65 -9.15 0.78 -10.96
C THR A 65 -8.06 1.83 -10.73
N ILE A 66 -7.27 1.68 -9.66
CA ILE A 66 -6.34 2.72 -9.17
C ILE A 66 -5.41 3.21 -10.27
N HIS A 67 -4.85 2.30 -11.07
CA HIS A 67 -3.90 2.69 -12.13
C HIS A 67 -4.54 3.55 -13.23
N ASP A 68 -5.86 3.46 -13.44
CA ASP A 68 -6.56 4.23 -14.46
C ASP A 68 -6.87 5.66 -13.98
N VAL A 69 -7.18 5.82 -12.69
CA VAL A 69 -7.59 7.10 -12.09
C VAL A 69 -6.45 7.85 -11.40
N GLU A 70 -5.49 7.12 -10.84
CA GLU A 70 -4.33 7.59 -10.09
C GLU A 70 -3.06 6.82 -10.51
N PRO A 71 -2.55 7.01 -11.75
CA PRO A 71 -1.53 6.14 -12.35
C PRO A 71 -0.18 6.13 -11.62
N ASP A 72 0.11 7.16 -10.84
CA ASP A 72 1.35 7.32 -10.08
C ASP A 72 1.27 6.67 -8.68
N TYR A 73 0.10 6.18 -8.27
CA TYR A 73 -0.15 5.65 -6.93
C TYR A 73 -0.55 4.18 -6.94
N PHE A 74 -0.39 3.54 -5.78
CA PHE A 74 -0.77 2.15 -5.55
C PHE A 74 -1.40 2.01 -4.17
N LEU A 75 -2.62 1.47 -4.12
CA LEU A 75 -3.38 1.28 -2.88
C LEU A 75 -2.78 0.13 -2.07
N ILE A 76 -2.51 0.36 -0.78
CA ILE A 76 -1.82 -0.59 0.10
C ILE A 76 -2.61 -0.93 1.37
N GLY A 77 -3.66 -0.19 1.68
CA GLY A 77 -4.50 -0.42 2.85
C GLY A 77 -5.68 0.54 2.89
N GLN A 78 -6.51 0.38 3.91
CA GLN A 78 -7.73 1.19 4.07
C GLN A 78 -8.16 1.32 5.53
N ASP A 79 -8.91 2.39 5.82
CA ASP A 79 -9.79 2.55 6.98
C ASP A 79 -11.17 3.01 6.47
N GLY A 80 -12.13 2.07 6.39
CA GLY A 80 -13.40 2.33 5.74
C GLY A 80 -13.22 2.77 4.29
N ASP A 81 -13.71 3.97 3.97
CA ASP A 81 -13.59 4.59 2.63
C ASP A 81 -12.29 5.37 2.44
N LEU A 82 -11.45 5.51 3.47
CA LEU A 82 -10.15 6.16 3.36
C LEU A 82 -9.10 5.14 2.90
N GLY A 83 -8.60 5.32 1.68
CA GLY A 83 -7.51 4.53 1.11
C GLY A 83 -6.14 5.05 1.55
N TYR A 84 -5.18 4.15 1.70
CA TYR A 84 -3.78 4.48 1.95
C TYR A 84 -2.91 4.01 0.78
N PHE A 85 -1.99 4.86 0.34
CA PHE A 85 -1.28 4.70 -0.93
C PHE A 85 0.23 4.91 -0.78
N ILE A 86 0.98 4.36 -1.74
CA ILE A 86 2.38 4.66 -2.00
C ILE A 86 2.53 5.25 -3.40
N CYS A 87 3.52 6.12 -3.60
CA CYS A 87 3.86 6.65 -4.91
C CYS A 87 4.83 5.71 -5.64
N ILE A 88 4.40 5.13 -6.75
CA ILE A 88 5.20 4.18 -7.55
C ILE A 88 6.07 4.87 -8.61
N LYS A 89 5.75 6.12 -8.97
CA LYS A 89 6.49 6.91 -9.96
C LYS A 89 7.93 7.19 -9.53
N ASP A 90 8.12 7.59 -8.28
CA ASP A 90 9.43 7.88 -7.70
C ASP A 90 9.92 6.78 -6.74
N SER A 91 9.08 5.77 -6.49
CA SER A 91 9.34 4.71 -5.50
C SER A 91 9.61 5.28 -4.10
N SER A 92 8.96 6.40 -3.77
CA SER A 92 9.02 7.01 -2.46
C SER A 92 8.37 6.10 -1.42
N ASP A 93 9.02 5.96 -0.25
CA ASP A 93 8.47 5.19 0.86
C ASP A 93 7.31 5.93 1.56
N LYS A 94 7.04 7.20 1.22
CA LYS A 94 5.97 8.00 1.81
C LYS A 94 4.61 7.33 1.68
N ILE A 95 3.79 7.52 2.70
CA ILE A 95 2.41 7.05 2.72
C ILE A 95 1.47 8.23 2.53
N TYR A 96 0.50 8.03 1.65
CA TYR A 96 -0.53 8.99 1.33
C TYR A 96 -1.91 8.46 1.70
N SER A 97 -2.87 9.34 1.90
CA SER A 97 -4.28 8.98 2.08
C SER A 97 -5.17 9.74 1.09
N LEU A 98 -6.27 9.11 0.70
CA LEU A 98 -7.35 9.76 -0.05
C LEU A 98 -8.65 8.98 0.14
N ASP A 99 -9.77 9.70 0.22
CA ASP A 99 -11.11 9.11 0.15
C ASP A 99 -11.28 8.38 -1.20
N LEU A 100 -11.64 7.10 -1.16
CA LEU A 100 -11.78 6.26 -2.36
C LEU A 100 -12.87 6.79 -3.31
N GLY A 101 -13.86 7.53 -2.80
CA GLY A 101 -14.87 8.23 -3.60
C GLY A 101 -14.35 9.50 -4.30
N ALA A 102 -13.14 9.96 -3.97
CA ALA A 102 -12.51 11.16 -4.53
C ALA A 102 -11.36 10.87 -5.51
N LEU A 103 -11.07 9.60 -5.81
CA LEU A 103 -10.04 9.18 -6.77
C LEU A 103 -10.20 9.89 -8.13
N GLY A 104 -9.09 10.39 -8.68
CA GLY A 104 -9.04 11.13 -9.94
C GLY A 104 -9.63 12.55 -9.88
N SER A 105 -10.03 13.01 -8.69
CA SER A 105 -10.69 14.31 -8.50
C SER A 105 -9.96 15.24 -7.52
N LEU A 106 -9.35 14.68 -6.47
CA LEU A 106 -8.64 15.43 -5.44
C LEU A 106 -7.20 14.94 -5.29
N ASP A 107 -6.32 15.82 -4.83
CA ASP A 107 -4.94 15.47 -4.49
C ASP A 107 -4.90 14.61 -3.21
N MET A 108 -3.91 13.72 -3.12
CA MET A 108 -3.68 12.90 -1.92
C MET A 108 -2.99 13.68 -0.80
N ASP A 109 -3.30 13.33 0.45
CA ASP A 109 -2.68 13.89 1.64
C ASP A 109 -1.48 13.04 2.09
N GLU A 110 -0.36 13.66 2.47
CA GLU A 110 0.81 12.94 3.01
C GLU A 110 0.64 12.63 4.50
N GLU A 111 0.63 11.35 4.87
CA GLU A 111 0.38 10.88 6.24
C GLU A 111 1.66 10.54 7.01
N ALA A 112 2.63 9.94 6.31
CA ALA A 112 3.83 9.40 6.95
C ALA A 112 5.01 9.27 5.98
N LYS A 113 6.21 9.14 6.55
CA LYS A 113 7.44 8.92 5.76
C LYS A 113 7.58 7.50 5.24
N ASP A 114 6.99 6.53 5.94
CA ASP A 114 6.90 5.13 5.60
C ASP A 114 5.86 4.41 6.46
N LEU A 115 5.62 3.12 6.21
CA LEU A 115 4.67 2.31 7.00
C LEU A 115 5.07 2.16 8.47
N TYR A 116 6.37 2.25 8.79
CA TYR A 116 6.83 2.18 10.18
C TYR A 116 6.55 3.49 10.92
N ASP A 117 6.64 4.64 10.24
CA ASP A 117 6.26 5.96 10.77
C ASP A 117 4.74 6.18 10.81
N LEU A 118 3.99 5.51 9.93
CA LEU A 118 2.54 5.48 9.99
C LEU A 118 2.07 4.71 11.22
N ARG A 119 2.69 3.55 11.50
CA ARG A 119 2.42 2.73 12.69
C ARG A 119 2.96 3.45 13.94
N ALA A 120 2.05 3.98 14.76
CA ALA A 120 2.37 4.66 16.02
C ALA A 120 3.03 3.75 17.07
#